data_AF-A0A2N2GMS8-F1
#
_entry.id   AF-A0A2N2GMS8-F1
#
_cell.length_a   1.000
_cell.length_b   1.000
_cell.length_c   1.000
_cell.angle_alpha   90.00
_cell.angle_beta   90.00
_cell.angle_gamma   90.00
#
_symmetry.space_group_name_H-M   'P 1'
#
loop_
_entity.id
_entity.type
_entity.pdbx_description
1 polymer ?
#
loop_
_entity_poly.entity_id
_entity_poly.type
_entity_poly.pdbx_seq_one_letter_code
_entity_poly.pdbx_strand_id
1 'polypeptide(L)'
;MQYISTRGGIAPVSFKQAVMMGLATDGGLLLPTSIPEISAETVDQWRKLSYPELATAVLGLFIDDIPPGDLRELVERSYSTFNHPEITPLVKQGDCYILELFHGPTLAFKDVALQFLGNVFEYLLKESGGRMNILGATSGDTGSAAIYGVRGKERINIFILHPHKRVSPIQELQMTSVTDA
;
A
#
# COMPACT_ATOMS: atom_id res chain seq x y z
N MET A 1 18.51 -2.25 -4.51
CA MET A 1 17.92 -2.93 -3.35
C MET A 1 17.59 -4.35 -3.75
N GLN A 2 17.84 -5.32 -2.87
CA GLN A 2 17.43 -6.70 -3.03
C GLN A 2 16.70 -7.15 -1.77
N TYR A 3 15.86 -8.18 -1.89
CA TYR A 3 15.04 -8.71 -0.81
C TYR A 3 15.36 -10.18 -0.59
N ILE A 4 15.49 -10.59 0.67
CA ILE A 4 15.79 -11.95 1.10
C ILE A 4 14.66 -12.48 1.97
N SER A 5 14.48 -13.80 1.97
CA SER A 5 13.56 -14.44 2.91
C SER A 5 14.15 -14.46 4.31
N THR A 6 13.31 -14.23 5.33
CA THR A 6 13.65 -14.45 6.75
C THR A 6 14.08 -15.88 7.06
N ARG A 7 13.85 -16.84 6.16
CA ARG A 7 14.28 -18.24 6.29
C ARG A 7 15.52 -18.59 5.47
N GLY A 8 16.01 -17.66 4.64
CA GLY A 8 17.24 -17.81 3.85
C GLY A 8 17.18 -18.87 2.74
N GLY A 9 16.01 -19.44 2.44
CA GLY A 9 15.82 -20.55 1.51
C GLY A 9 15.62 -20.14 0.05
N ILE A 10 15.75 -18.85 -0.28
CA ILE A 10 15.64 -18.32 -1.64
C ILE A 10 16.84 -17.44 -1.98
N ALA A 11 17.15 -17.34 -3.28
CA ALA A 11 18.06 -16.31 -3.76
C ALA A 11 17.45 -14.91 -3.55
N PRO A 12 18.27 -13.86 -3.37
CA PRO A 12 17.76 -12.49 -3.31
C PRO A 12 16.95 -12.13 -4.55
N VAL A 13 15.86 -11.37 -4.35
CA VAL A 13 14.93 -10.95 -5.40
C VAL A 13 14.80 -9.43 -5.45
N SER A 14 14.40 -8.89 -6.59
CA SER A 14 14.12 -7.45 -6.74
C SER A 14 12.83 -7.04 -6.01
N PHE A 15 12.57 -5.74 -5.86
CA PHE A 15 11.31 -5.27 -5.26
C PHE A 15 10.09 -5.72 -6.07
N LYS A 16 10.12 -5.56 -7.40
CA LYS A 16 9.04 -6.04 -8.28
C LYS A 16 8.73 -7.52 -8.07
N GLN A 17 9.78 -8.35 -7.99
CA GLN A 17 9.64 -9.77 -7.72
C GLN A 17 9.08 -10.04 -6.33
N ALA A 18 9.55 -9.32 -5.31
CA ALA A 18 9.08 -9.46 -3.94
C ALA A 18 7.57 -9.14 -3.81
N VAL A 19 7.12 -8.04 -4.40
CA VAL A 19 5.71 -7.62 -4.40
C VAL A 19 4.83 -8.66 -5.09
N MET A 20 5.24 -9.17 -6.25
CA MET A 20 4.47 -10.17 -6.98
C MET A 20 4.50 -11.56 -6.34
N MET A 21 5.57 -11.90 -5.61
CA MET A 21 5.69 -13.15 -4.88
C MET A 21 4.82 -13.17 -3.62
N GLY A 22 4.70 -12.04 -2.93
CA GLY A 22 3.97 -11.93 -1.65
C GLY A 22 4.71 -12.66 -0.52
N LEU A 23 4.42 -13.95 -0.32
CA LEU A 23 5.13 -14.79 0.65
C LEU A 23 6.29 -15.50 -0.05
N ALA A 24 7.47 -15.53 0.59
CA ALA A 24 8.61 -16.25 0.02
C ALA A 24 8.28 -17.74 -0.20
N THR A 25 8.88 -18.35 -1.23
CA THR A 25 8.59 -19.75 -1.59
C THR A 25 9.06 -20.77 -0.55
N ASP A 26 9.92 -20.37 0.38
CA ASP A 26 10.32 -21.14 1.56
C ASP A 26 9.39 -20.92 2.79
N GLY A 27 8.32 -20.14 2.62
CA GLY A 27 7.35 -19.77 3.64
C GLY A 27 7.81 -18.66 4.59
N GLY A 28 8.93 -17.99 4.32
CA GLY A 28 9.39 -16.83 5.06
C GLY A 28 8.78 -15.50 4.57
N LEU A 29 9.09 -14.42 5.27
CA LEU A 29 8.75 -13.06 4.85
C LEU A 29 9.94 -12.45 4.09
N LEU A 30 9.65 -11.57 3.13
CA LEU A 30 10.68 -10.87 2.37
C LEU A 30 11.07 -9.58 3.09
N LEU A 31 12.38 -9.41 3.33
CA LEU A 31 12.97 -8.21 3.92
C LEU A 31 14.09 -7.68 3.03
N PRO A 32 14.33 -6.36 3.00
CA PRO A 32 15.47 -5.81 2.27
C PRO A 32 16.78 -6.34 2.85
N THR A 33 17.80 -6.50 2.01
CA THR A 33 19.13 -6.99 2.45
C THR A 33 19.82 -6.06 3.45
N SER A 34 19.41 -4.80 3.49
CA SER A 34 19.87 -3.80 4.46
C SER A 34 18.77 -2.77 4.71
N ILE A 35 18.83 -2.12 5.87
CA ILE A 35 17.98 -0.97 6.17
C ILE A 35 18.77 0.29 5.77
N PRO A 36 18.26 1.12 4.85
CA PRO A 36 18.91 2.37 4.46
C PRO A 36 19.08 3.31 5.66
N GLU A 37 20.26 3.91 5.79
CA GLU A 37 20.54 4.93 6.80
C GLU A 37 20.18 6.33 6.27
N ILE A 38 19.64 7.18 7.14
CA ILE A 38 19.23 8.55 6.80
C ILE A 38 19.98 9.50 7.73
N SER A 39 20.70 10.46 7.16
CA SER A 39 21.47 11.44 7.94
C SER A 39 20.56 12.49 8.59
N ALA A 40 21.04 13.14 9.65
CA ALA A 40 20.30 14.23 10.29
C ALA A 40 20.00 15.39 9.32
N GLU A 41 20.95 15.71 8.44
CA GLU A 41 20.78 16.74 7.40
C GLU A 41 19.66 16.35 6.42
N THR A 42 19.56 15.07 6.08
CA THR A 42 18.50 14.55 5.21
C THR A 42 17.14 14.66 5.90
N VAL A 43 17.05 14.30 7.18
CA VAL A 43 15.82 14.47 7.99
C VAL A 43 15.37 15.93 8.03
N ASP A 44 16.30 16.88 8.19
CA ASP A 44 15.99 18.31 8.22
C ASP A 44 15.51 18.83 6.86
N GLN A 45 16.02 18.30 5.76
CA GLN A 45 15.51 18.59 4.41
C GLN A 45 14.10 18.01 4.23
N TRP A 46 13.88 16.77 4.66
CA TRP A 46 12.62 16.05 4.51
C TRP A 46 11.47 16.63 5.31
N ARG A 47 11.76 17.35 6.41
CA ARG A 47 10.74 18.06 7.21
C ARG A 47 9.88 19.04 6.40
N LYS A 48 10.39 19.52 5.27
CA LYS A 48 9.73 20.51 4.41
C LYS A 48 8.86 19.89 3.32
N LEU A 49 8.93 18.57 3.16
CA LEU A 49 8.22 17.84 2.10
C LEU A 49 6.75 17.65 2.47
N SER A 50 5.90 17.69 1.45
CA SER A 50 4.54 17.16 1.54
C SER A 50 4.55 15.64 1.73
N TYR A 51 3.41 15.07 2.14
CA TYR A 51 3.31 13.62 2.35
C TYR A 51 3.68 12.81 1.09
N PRO A 52 3.19 13.11 -0.14
CA PRO A 52 3.59 12.39 -1.34
C PRO A 52 5.08 12.51 -1.67
N GLU A 53 5.68 13.68 -1.47
CA GLU A 53 7.11 13.89 -1.69
C GLU A 53 7.95 13.08 -0.69
N LEU A 54 7.58 13.09 0.59
CA LEU A 54 8.24 12.30 1.63
C LEU A 54 8.09 10.80 1.38
N ALA A 55 6.88 10.34 1.03
CA ALA A 55 6.62 8.95 0.69
C ALA A 55 7.45 8.51 -0.51
N THR A 56 7.55 9.34 -1.56
CA THR A 56 8.40 9.07 -2.74
C THR A 56 9.87 8.95 -2.33
N ALA A 57 10.38 9.87 -1.50
CA ALA A 57 11.77 9.85 -1.03
C ALA A 57 12.09 8.60 -0.20
N VAL A 58 11.22 8.25 0.76
CA VAL A 58 11.38 7.08 1.62
C VAL A 58 11.28 5.79 0.83
N LEU A 59 10.23 5.63 0.01
CA LEU A 59 10.03 4.43 -0.81
C LEU A 59 11.15 4.25 -1.82
N GLY A 60 11.68 5.33 -2.39
CA GLY A 60 12.82 5.28 -3.33
C GLY A 60 14.11 4.71 -2.73
N LEU A 61 14.26 4.67 -1.40
CA LEU A 61 15.37 3.97 -0.75
C LEU A 61 15.23 2.43 -0.80
N PHE A 62 14.00 1.94 -0.95
CA PHE A 62 13.66 0.52 -0.95
C PHE A 62 13.30 -0.01 -2.35
N ILE A 63 13.00 0.88 -3.30
CA ILE A 63 12.52 0.58 -4.64
C ILE A 63 13.46 1.23 -5.66
N ASP A 64 14.42 0.46 -6.19
CA ASP A 64 15.38 0.92 -7.20
C ASP A 64 15.16 0.30 -8.59
N ASP A 65 14.13 -0.55 -8.74
CA ASP A 65 13.75 -1.19 -9.99
C ASP A 65 12.47 -0.60 -10.63
N ILE A 66 11.92 0.47 -10.04
CA ILE A 66 10.88 1.35 -10.63
C ILE A 66 11.50 2.73 -10.90
N PRO A 67 11.36 3.31 -12.11
CA PRO A 67 11.90 4.64 -12.39
C PRO A 67 11.37 5.71 -11.41
N PRO A 68 12.21 6.67 -10.96
CA PRO A 68 11.78 7.69 -9.99
C PRO A 68 10.56 8.52 -10.43
N GLY A 69 10.43 8.80 -11.72
CA GLY A 69 9.26 9.50 -12.28
C GLY A 69 7.97 8.71 -12.10
N ASP A 70 8.02 7.41 -12.41
CA ASP A 70 6.89 6.49 -12.29
C ASP A 70 6.54 6.25 -10.81
N LEU A 71 7.53 6.11 -9.93
CA LEU A 71 7.31 5.98 -8.49
C LEU A 71 6.57 7.20 -7.92
N ARG A 72 6.98 8.40 -8.31
CA ARG A 72 6.30 9.65 -7.91
C ARG A 72 4.85 9.67 -8.38
N GLU A 73 4.58 9.30 -9.63
CA GLU A 73 3.22 9.23 -10.17
C GLU A 73 2.36 8.20 -9.40
N LEU A 74 2.91 7.02 -9.12
CA LEU A 74 2.23 5.99 -8.33
C LEU A 74 1.86 6.51 -6.94
N VAL A 75 2.79 7.19 -6.26
CA VAL A 75 2.57 7.77 -4.93
C VAL A 75 1.52 8.88 -4.96
N GLU A 76 1.62 9.83 -5.89
CA GLU A 76 0.65 10.93 -6.05
C GLU A 76 -0.76 10.39 -6.30
N ARG A 77 -0.89 9.43 -7.23
CA ARG A 77 -2.18 8.80 -7.54
C ARG A 77 -2.76 8.05 -6.34
N SER A 78 -1.93 7.37 -5.57
CA SER A 78 -2.37 6.59 -4.39
C SER A 78 -3.00 7.47 -3.32
N TYR A 79 -2.35 8.59 -3.00
CA TYR A 79 -2.78 9.47 -1.92
C TYR A 79 -3.79 10.54 -2.36
N SER A 80 -4.04 10.70 -3.67
CA SER A 80 -5.11 11.58 -4.18
C SER A 80 -6.53 11.17 -3.76
N THR A 81 -6.71 9.93 -3.28
CA THR A 81 -8.01 9.40 -2.82
C THR A 81 -8.31 9.73 -1.36
N PHE A 82 -7.36 10.36 -0.65
CA PHE A 82 -7.54 10.78 0.74
C PHE A 82 -8.23 12.14 0.79
N ASN A 83 -9.18 12.29 1.72
CA ASN A 83 -10.02 13.49 1.82
C ASN A 83 -9.42 14.59 2.73
N HIS A 84 -8.17 14.44 3.16
CA HIS A 84 -7.44 15.41 3.97
C HIS A 84 -6.14 15.85 3.26
N PRO A 85 -5.82 17.16 3.16
CA PRO A 85 -4.65 17.64 2.42
C PRO A 85 -3.31 17.14 2.96
N GLU A 86 -3.21 16.89 4.28
CA GLU A 86 -2.00 16.33 4.90
C GLU A 86 -1.91 14.79 4.79
N ILE A 87 -2.93 14.12 4.23
CA ILE A 87 -3.08 12.66 4.14
C ILE A 87 -3.22 11.97 5.52
N THR A 88 -2.27 12.21 6.42
CA THR A 88 -2.23 11.68 7.80
C THR A 88 -1.95 12.81 8.80
N PRO A 89 -2.93 13.68 9.13
CA PRO A 89 -2.70 14.83 10.01
C PRO A 89 -2.41 14.38 11.45
N LEU A 90 -1.58 15.18 12.14
CA LEU A 90 -1.26 15.01 13.55
C LEU A 90 -2.07 16.01 14.39
N VAL A 91 -3.06 15.52 15.14
CA VAL A 91 -3.94 16.35 15.97
C VAL A 91 -3.51 16.29 17.42
N LYS A 92 -3.37 17.45 18.07
CA LYS A 92 -3.08 17.53 19.51
C LYS A 92 -4.38 17.44 20.32
N GLN A 93 -4.43 16.51 21.26
CA GLN A 93 -5.55 16.33 22.19
C GLN A 93 -5.03 16.34 23.63
N GLY A 94 -5.16 17.49 24.31
CA GLY A 94 -4.57 17.70 25.63
C GLY A 94 -3.05 17.59 25.58
N ASP A 95 -2.50 16.65 26.36
CA ASP A 95 -1.06 16.35 26.41
C ASP A 95 -0.63 15.24 25.43
N CYS A 96 -1.55 14.73 24.62
CA CYS A 96 -1.29 13.66 23.64
C CYS A 96 -1.41 14.17 22.20
N TYR A 97 -0.81 13.43 21.27
CA TYR A 97 -1.02 13.61 19.83
C TYR A 97 -1.65 12.35 19.25
N ILE A 98 -2.54 12.55 18.28
CA ILE A 98 -3.24 11.50 17.54
C ILE A 98 -2.86 11.66 16.07
N LEU A 99 -2.23 10.63 15.50
CA LEU A 99 -1.99 10.56 14.06
C LEU A 99 -3.23 9.94 13.40
N GLU A 100 -4.00 10.75 12.69
CA GLU A 100 -5.23 10.30 12.06
C GLU A 100 -4.91 9.59 10.74
N LEU A 101 -5.12 8.26 10.72
CA LEU A 101 -4.86 7.42 9.55
C LEU A 101 -6.15 6.97 8.84
N PHE A 102 -7.25 7.68 9.08
CA PHE A 102 -8.60 7.29 8.62
C PHE A 102 -9.21 8.27 7.60
N HIS A 103 -8.38 9.07 6.94
CA HIS A 103 -8.81 10.00 5.88
C HIS A 103 -8.81 9.36 4.48
N GLY A 104 -8.50 8.07 4.40
CA GLY A 104 -8.58 7.28 3.17
C GLY A 104 -10.02 6.89 2.80
N PRO A 105 -10.21 6.27 1.63
CA PRO A 105 -11.53 5.96 1.07
C PRO A 105 -12.39 5.02 1.92
N THR A 106 -11.78 4.26 2.85
CA THR A 106 -12.50 3.30 3.70
C THR A 106 -12.47 3.65 5.17
N LEU A 107 -11.91 4.82 5.51
CA LEU A 107 -11.81 5.34 6.87
C LEU A 107 -10.96 4.46 7.80
N ALA A 108 -9.97 3.76 7.25
CA ALA A 108 -9.09 2.88 8.01
C ALA A 108 -7.63 3.02 7.57
N PHE A 109 -6.70 2.83 8.49
CA PHE A 109 -5.26 2.99 8.24
C PHE A 109 -4.71 2.08 7.13
N LYS A 110 -5.39 0.97 6.83
CA LYS A 110 -5.00 0.05 5.75
C LYS A 110 -5.03 0.72 4.38
N ASP A 111 -5.82 1.79 4.21
CA ASP A 111 -5.85 2.57 2.99
C ASP A 111 -4.47 3.11 2.60
N VAL A 112 -3.63 3.49 3.58
CA VAL A 112 -2.28 4.03 3.32
C VAL A 112 -1.45 3.04 2.51
N ALA A 113 -1.48 1.76 2.88
CA ALA A 113 -0.73 0.73 2.19
C ALA A 113 -1.45 0.22 0.93
N LEU A 114 -2.76 -0.05 1.02
CA LEU A 114 -3.49 -0.76 -0.03
C LEU A 114 -3.80 0.11 -1.24
N GLN A 115 -3.92 1.43 -1.10
CA GLN A 115 -4.00 2.33 -2.25
C GLN A 115 -2.69 2.33 -3.06
N PHE A 116 -1.54 2.37 -2.37
CA PHE A 116 -0.23 2.26 -3.03
C PHE A 116 0.00 0.90 -3.67
N LEU A 117 -0.26 -0.18 -2.93
CA LEU A 117 -0.06 -1.54 -3.42
C LEU A 117 -0.92 -1.86 -4.64
N GLY A 118 -2.17 -1.41 -4.67
CA GLY A 118 -3.05 -1.62 -5.84
C GLY A 118 -2.55 -0.89 -7.09
N ASN A 119 -2.01 0.32 -6.94
CA ASN A 119 -1.36 1.05 -8.03
C ASN A 119 -0.09 0.35 -8.52
N VAL A 120 0.73 -0.18 -7.61
CA VAL A 120 1.94 -0.96 -7.96
C VAL A 120 1.55 -2.24 -8.70
N PHE A 121 0.54 -2.99 -8.25
CA PHE A 121 0.09 -4.19 -8.96
C PHE A 121 -0.35 -3.88 -10.39
N GLU A 122 -1.18 -2.85 -10.58
CA GLU A 122 -1.61 -2.43 -11.93
C GLU A 122 -0.41 -2.09 -12.82
N TYR A 123 0.57 -1.34 -12.29
CA TYR A 123 1.79 -0.98 -13.00
C TYR A 123 2.58 -2.23 -13.45
N LEU A 124 2.82 -3.18 -12.54
CA LEU A 124 3.59 -4.41 -12.83
C LEU A 124 2.83 -5.36 -13.77
N LEU A 125 1.50 -5.44 -13.65
CA LEU A 125 0.67 -6.24 -14.54
C LEU A 125 0.61 -5.65 -15.95
N LYS A 126 0.64 -4.32 -16.07
CA LYS A 126 0.75 -3.64 -17.37
C LYS A 126 2.10 -3.90 -18.03
N GLU A 127 3.20 -3.83 -17.26
CA GLU A 127 4.56 -4.12 -17.73
C GLU A 127 4.72 -5.57 -18.21
N SER A 128 4.20 -6.53 -17.43
CA SER A 128 4.31 -7.97 -17.74
C SER A 128 3.26 -8.50 -18.73
N GLY A 129 2.20 -7.73 -19.00
CA GLY A 129 1.04 -8.19 -19.75
C GLY A 129 0.12 -9.17 -18.99
N GLY A 130 0.38 -9.39 -17.70
CA GLY A 130 -0.33 -10.35 -16.86
C GLY A 130 -1.74 -9.92 -16.43
N ARG A 131 -2.40 -10.80 -15.66
CA ARG A 131 -3.65 -10.56 -14.94
C ARG A 131 -3.59 -11.18 -13.55
N MET A 132 -4.32 -10.61 -12.59
CA MET A 132 -4.36 -11.08 -11.21
C MET A 132 -5.81 -11.28 -10.76
N ASN A 133 -6.05 -12.40 -10.06
CA ASN A 133 -7.30 -12.63 -9.32
C ASN A 133 -6.95 -12.69 -7.84
N ILE A 134 -7.40 -11.69 -7.08
CA ILE A 134 -7.20 -11.62 -5.64
C ILE A 134 -8.36 -12.34 -4.97
N LEU A 135 -8.06 -13.35 -4.15
CA LEU A 135 -9.03 -14.04 -3.31
C LEU A 135 -8.67 -13.82 -1.85
N GLY A 136 -9.59 -13.27 -1.07
CA GLY A 136 -9.36 -12.99 0.35
C GLY A 136 -10.58 -13.30 1.20
N ALA A 137 -10.37 -13.39 2.51
CA ALA A 137 -11.43 -13.44 3.51
C ALA A 137 -11.24 -12.33 4.53
N THR A 138 -12.34 -11.76 5.01
CA THR A 138 -12.33 -10.64 5.97
C THR A 138 -13.39 -10.81 7.06
N SER A 139 -13.14 -10.21 8.22
CA SER A 139 -14.16 -9.97 9.25
C SER A 139 -14.79 -8.57 9.15
N GLY A 140 -14.33 -7.72 8.21
CA GLY A 140 -14.85 -6.38 7.96
C GLY A 140 -13.88 -5.50 7.18
N ASP A 141 -13.28 -4.53 7.87
CA ASP A 141 -12.49 -3.40 7.35
C ASP A 141 -11.40 -3.76 6.32
N THR A 142 -10.64 -4.84 6.53
CA THR A 142 -9.55 -5.24 5.61
C THR A 142 -10.07 -5.51 4.20
N GLY A 143 -11.28 -6.07 4.09
CA GLY A 143 -11.92 -6.32 2.80
C GLY A 143 -12.26 -5.03 2.06
N SER A 144 -12.83 -4.04 2.76
CA SER A 144 -13.11 -2.73 2.18
C SER A 144 -11.86 -2.11 1.60
N ALA A 145 -10.79 -2.00 2.40
CA ALA A 145 -9.54 -1.36 1.97
C ALA A 145 -8.88 -2.09 0.79
N ALA A 146 -8.95 -3.43 0.75
CA ALA A 146 -8.45 -4.22 -0.37
C ALA A 146 -9.27 -3.97 -1.65
N ILE A 147 -10.61 -3.96 -1.56
CA ILE A 147 -11.50 -3.67 -2.68
C ILE A 147 -11.21 -2.27 -3.22
N TYR A 148 -11.16 -1.25 -2.37
CA TYR A 148 -10.89 0.12 -2.81
C TYR A 148 -9.45 0.33 -3.30
N GLY A 149 -8.49 -0.50 -2.87
CA GLY A 149 -7.13 -0.46 -3.38
C GLY A 149 -7.03 -0.88 -4.85
N VAL A 150 -7.89 -1.80 -5.30
CA VAL A 150 -7.83 -2.37 -6.66
C VAL A 150 -9.08 -2.13 -7.51
N ARG A 151 -10.10 -1.44 -7.00
CA ARG A 151 -11.31 -1.11 -7.78
C ARG A 151 -10.95 -0.32 -9.03
N GLY A 152 -11.56 -0.67 -10.16
CA GLY A 152 -11.29 -0.05 -11.45
C GLY A 152 -9.88 -0.27 -12.03
N LYS A 153 -9.02 -1.06 -11.36
CA LYS A 153 -7.68 -1.35 -11.88
C LYS A 153 -7.75 -2.35 -13.03
N GLU A 154 -7.10 -2.00 -14.13
CA GLU A 154 -7.04 -2.91 -15.26
C GLU A 154 -6.32 -4.20 -14.84
N ARG A 155 -6.77 -5.33 -15.39
CA ARG A 155 -6.12 -6.66 -15.22
C ARG A 155 -6.20 -7.24 -13.81
N ILE A 156 -6.96 -6.63 -12.90
CA ILE A 156 -7.16 -7.14 -11.54
C ILE A 156 -8.65 -7.44 -11.33
N ASN A 157 -8.95 -8.66 -10.87
CA ASN A 157 -10.24 -8.99 -10.27
C ASN A 157 -10.03 -9.26 -8.79
N ILE A 158 -11.03 -8.93 -7.97
CA ILE A 158 -10.99 -9.19 -6.52
C ILE A 158 -12.27 -9.89 -6.06
N PHE A 159 -12.08 -10.92 -5.23
CA PHE A 159 -13.13 -11.74 -4.64
C PHE A 159 -12.90 -11.78 -3.13
N ILE A 160 -13.76 -11.12 -2.36
CA ILE A 160 -13.68 -11.08 -0.89
C ILE A 160 -14.82 -11.89 -0.29
N LEU A 161 -14.45 -12.91 0.48
CA LEU A 161 -15.37 -13.68 1.32
C LEU A 161 -15.53 -12.96 2.66
N HIS A 162 -16.78 -12.78 3.09
CA HIS A 162 -17.07 -12.30 4.44
C HIS A 162 -18.20 -13.14 5.06
N PRO A 163 -18.21 -13.30 6.39
CA PRO A 163 -19.23 -14.11 7.04
C PRO A 163 -20.60 -13.42 6.97
N HIS A 164 -21.57 -14.10 6.36
CA HIS A 164 -22.94 -13.60 6.18
C HIS A 164 -23.55 -13.12 7.51
N LYS A 165 -24.02 -11.86 7.54
CA LYS A 165 -24.62 -11.20 8.72
C LYS A 165 -23.71 -11.12 9.97
N ARG A 166 -22.39 -11.23 9.81
CA ARG A 166 -21.40 -11.13 10.91
C ARG A 166 -20.37 -10.02 10.70
N VAL A 167 -20.64 -9.09 9.79
CA VAL A 167 -19.86 -7.87 9.57
C VAL A 167 -20.73 -6.68 9.97
N SER A 168 -20.12 -5.58 10.42
CA SER A 168 -20.90 -4.37 10.72
C SER A 168 -21.59 -3.84 9.45
N PRO A 169 -22.79 -3.23 9.54
CA PRO A 169 -23.51 -2.75 8.37
C PRO A 169 -22.70 -1.76 7.52
N ILE A 170 -21.91 -0.89 8.14
CA ILE A 170 -21.08 0.10 7.43
C ILE A 170 -19.97 -0.60 6.61
N GLN A 171 -19.30 -1.58 7.20
CA GLN A 171 -18.23 -2.33 6.51
C GLN A 171 -18.81 -3.21 5.39
N GLU A 172 -19.96 -3.83 5.60
CA GLU A 172 -20.63 -4.61 4.54
C GLU A 172 -21.02 -3.72 3.36
N LEU A 173 -21.57 -2.53 3.62
CA LEU A 173 -21.89 -1.56 2.56
C LEU A 173 -20.63 -1.11 1.82
N GLN A 174 -19.55 -0.76 2.52
CA GLN A 174 -18.28 -0.44 1.87
C GLN A 174 -17.80 -1.57 0.93
N MET A 175 -18.02 -2.84 1.27
CA MET A 175 -17.61 -3.94 0.38
C MET A 175 -18.56 -4.21 -0.78
N THR A 176 -19.87 -4.01 -0.59
CA THR A 176 -20.91 -4.53 -1.48
C THR A 176 -21.64 -3.47 -2.31
N SER A 177 -21.42 -2.18 -2.03
CA SER A 177 -22.00 -1.06 -2.78
C SER A 177 -20.97 -0.33 -3.66
N VAL A 178 -19.85 -0.96 -3.96
CA VAL A 178 -18.81 -0.40 -4.83
C VAL A 178 -19.30 -0.49 -6.28
N THR A 179 -19.68 0.63 -6.87
CA THR A 179 -19.90 0.73 -8.32
C THR A 179 -18.56 1.04 -8.99
N ASP A 180 -18.20 0.36 -10.06
CA ASP A 180 -16.96 0.69 -10.79
C ASP A 180 -17.00 2.15 -11.29
N ALA A 181 -15.82 2.79 -11.31
CA ALA A 181 -15.64 4.19 -11.68
C ALA A 181 -15.49 4.36 -13.21
#